data_AF-A0A3B8ZKJ4-F1
#
_entry.id   AF-A0A3B8ZKJ4-F1
#
_cell.length_a   1.000
_cell.length_b   1.000
_cell.length_c   1.000
_cell.angle_alpha   90.00
_cell.angle_beta   90.00
_cell.angle_gamma   90.00
#
_symmetry.space_group_name_H-M   'P 1'
#
loop_
_entity.id
_entity.type
_entity.pdbx_description
1 polymer ?
#
loop_
_entity_poly.entity_id
_entity_poly.type
_entity_poly.pdbx_seq_one_letter_code
_entity_poly.pdbx_strand_id
1 'polypeptide(L)'
;IYVQYKLTKARLSMPHMAASGVSGVDLYARNEEGKWKWVQVAKPDSQEVLVEVISGLAPGSREYAAYLPLYNGIEYLNIGVNKGSEFEGLPPRERPIV
;
A
#
# COMPACT_ATOMS: atom_id res chain seq x y z
N ILE A 1 8.98 -3.95 4.51
CA ILE A 1 7.65 -4.30 3.95
C ILE A 1 7.72 -4.08 2.45
N TYR A 2 7.36 -5.11 1.70
CA TYR A 2 7.31 -5.10 0.24
C TYR A 2 5.87 -5.06 -0.21
N VAL A 3 5.63 -4.41 -1.34
CA VAL A 3 4.33 -4.40 -2.00
C VAL A 3 4.53 -4.86 -3.43
N GLN A 4 3.73 -5.84 -3.84
CA GLN A 4 3.67 -6.30 -5.22
C GLN A 4 2.23 -6.20 -5.71
N TYR A 5 2.00 -5.55 -6.83
CA TYR A 5 0.68 -5.51 -7.44
C TYR A 5 0.77 -5.38 -8.95
N LYS A 6 -0.31 -5.77 -9.63
CA LYS A 6 -0.48 -5.54 -11.06
C LYS A 6 -1.69 -4.66 -11.31
N LEU A 7 -1.46 -3.61 -12.08
CA LEU A 7 -2.47 -2.65 -12.50
C LEU A 7 -3.26 -3.19 -13.70
N THR A 8 -4.55 -2.87 -13.78
CA THR A 8 -5.39 -3.30 -14.92
C THR A 8 -5.09 -2.52 -16.20
N LYS A 9 -4.63 -1.26 -16.08
CA LYS A 9 -4.30 -0.40 -17.23
C LYS A 9 -2.81 -0.06 -17.23
N ALA A 10 -2.19 -0.14 -18.41
CA ALA A 10 -0.81 0.30 -18.65
C ALA A 10 -0.60 1.82 -18.49
N ARG A 11 -1.67 2.62 -18.60
CA ARG A 11 -1.60 4.07 -18.37
C ARG A 11 -1.52 4.35 -16.87
N LEU A 12 -0.35 4.80 -16.40
CA LEU A 12 -0.08 4.99 -14.98
C LEU A 12 -0.48 6.36 -14.44
N SER A 13 -0.49 7.40 -15.28
CA SER A 13 -0.74 8.79 -14.89
C SER A 13 -1.75 9.50 -15.80
N MET A 14 -2.17 10.70 -15.37
CA MET A 14 -2.98 11.62 -16.16
C MET A 14 -2.25 12.95 -16.30
N PRO A 15 -2.55 13.78 -17.33
CA PRO A 15 -1.88 15.07 -17.53
C PRO A 15 -1.89 16.00 -16.31
N HIS A 16 -2.91 15.88 -15.46
CA HIS A 16 -3.08 16.69 -14.24
C HIS A 16 -2.84 15.90 -12.94
N MET A 17 -2.42 14.62 -13.02
CA MET A 17 -2.24 13.77 -11.84
C MET A 17 -1.10 12.75 -12.02
N ALA A 18 -0.14 12.80 -11.09
CA ALA A 18 1.03 11.93 -11.09
C ALA A 18 0.66 10.45 -10.90
N ALA A 19 1.56 9.56 -11.35
CA ALA A 19 1.33 8.11 -11.29
C ALA A 19 1.09 7.58 -9.87
N SER A 20 1.68 8.20 -8.85
CA SER A 20 1.43 7.89 -7.44
C SER A 20 -0.01 8.17 -7.00
N GLY A 21 -0.66 9.20 -7.55
CA GLY A 21 -2.06 9.53 -7.22
C GLY A 21 -3.09 8.77 -8.05
N VAL A 22 -2.72 8.38 -9.28
CA VAL A 22 -3.62 7.63 -10.19
C VAL A 22 -3.56 6.13 -9.91
N SER A 23 -2.34 5.60 -9.72
CA SER A 23 -2.00 4.17 -9.78
C SER A 23 -1.18 3.68 -8.57
N GLY A 24 -0.90 4.54 -7.60
CA GLY A 24 -0.10 4.19 -6.41
C GLY A 24 -0.90 3.48 -5.32
N VAL A 25 -0.18 2.77 -4.46
CA VAL A 25 -0.71 2.20 -3.21
C VAL A 25 -0.13 2.97 -2.04
N ASP A 26 -0.98 3.60 -1.24
CA ASP A 26 -0.58 4.39 -0.08
C ASP A 26 -0.60 3.55 1.20
N LEU A 27 0.52 3.47 1.90
CA LEU A 27 0.64 2.73 3.14
C LEU A 27 0.55 3.67 4.34
N TYR A 28 -0.32 3.33 5.27
CA TYR A 28 -0.46 3.97 6.57
C TYR A 28 -0.20 2.97 7.69
N ALA A 29 0.31 3.45 8.82
CA ALA A 29 0.47 2.69 10.04
C ALA A 29 -0.23 3.40 11.19
N ARG A 30 -0.81 2.62 12.10
CA ARG A 30 -1.38 3.16 13.33
C ARG A 30 -0.30 3.24 14.40
N ASN A 31 -0.14 4.42 15.00
CA ASN A 31 0.80 4.59 16.12
C ASN A 31 0.17 4.11 17.44
N GLU A 32 0.97 4.14 18.51
CA GLU A 32 0.56 3.72 19.86
C GLU A 32 -0.61 4.55 20.43
N GLU A 33 -0.77 5.80 19.99
CA GLU A 33 -1.91 6.66 20.32
C GLU A 33 -3.18 6.33 19.51
N GLY A 34 -3.15 5.28 18.68
CA GLY A 34 -4.28 4.89 17.84
C GLY A 34 -4.53 5.80 16.63
N LYS A 35 -3.59 6.67 16.26
CA LYS A 35 -3.69 7.59 15.11
C LYS A 35 -3.05 7.00 13.86
N TRP A 36 -3.73 7.12 12.73
CA TRP A 36 -3.16 6.77 11.42
C TRP A 36 -2.09 7.79 11.01
N LYS A 37 -0.95 7.29 10.58
CA LYS A 37 0.18 8.07 10.07
C LYS A 37 0.54 7.56 8.69
N TRP A 38 0.72 8.47 7.75
CA TRP A 38 1.24 8.13 6.43
C TRP A 38 2.66 7.58 6.59
N VAL A 39 2.96 6.49 5.87
CA VAL A 39 4.25 5.81 5.91
C VAL A 39 4.99 6.06 4.62
N GLN A 40 4.43 5.58 3.51
CA GLN A 40 5.02 5.72 2.18
C GLN A 40 4.00 5.36 1.10
N VAL A 41 4.22 5.84 -0.12
CA VAL A 41 3.48 5.44 -1.32
C VAL A 41 4.33 4.52 -2.20
N ALA A 42 3.76 3.41 -2.68
CA ALA A 42 4.33 2.64 -3.78
C ALA A 42 4.09 3.41 -5.09
N LYS A 43 5.17 3.89 -5.71
CA LYS A 43 5.11 4.71 -6.94
C LYS A 43 5.28 3.81 -8.15
N PRO A 44 4.25 3.62 -8.99
CA PRO A 44 4.36 2.77 -10.17
C PRO A 44 5.14 3.50 -11.28
N ASP A 45 6.10 2.80 -11.86
CA ASP A 45 6.78 3.16 -13.11
C ASP A 45 6.40 2.24 -14.28
N SER A 46 5.74 1.12 -13.97
CA SER A 46 5.26 0.11 -14.90
C SER A 46 3.94 -0.51 -14.41
N GLN A 47 3.32 -1.37 -15.24
CA GLN A 47 2.05 -2.01 -14.92
C GLN A 47 2.17 -3.08 -13.81
N GLU A 48 3.34 -3.72 -13.70
CA GLU A 48 3.68 -4.65 -12.63
C GLU A 48 4.64 -3.97 -11.66
N VAL A 49 4.20 -3.80 -10.42
CA VAL A 49 4.96 -3.09 -9.40
C VAL A 49 5.47 -4.10 -8.39
N LEU A 50 6.76 -4.06 -8.10
CA LEU A 50 7.39 -4.73 -6.97
C LEU A 50 8.37 -3.76 -6.32
N VAL A 51 8.08 -3.33 -5.10
CA VAL A 51 8.90 -2.32 -4.42
C VAL A 51 8.99 -2.59 -2.92
N GLU A 52 10.15 -2.30 -2.34
CA GLU A 52 10.28 -2.16 -0.89
C GLU A 52 9.68 -0.80 -0.48
N VAL A 53 8.51 -0.83 0.17
CA VAL A 53 7.79 0.39 0.56
C VAL A 53 8.37 1.01 1.82
N ILE A 54 8.87 0.19 2.74
CA ILE A 54 9.54 0.67 3.94
C ILE A 54 10.52 -0.35 4.50
N SER A 55 11.68 0.15 4.91
CA SER A 55 12.71 -0.56 5.67
C SER A 55 12.99 0.17 6.99
N GLY A 56 13.67 -0.47 7.94
CA GLY A 56 14.09 0.18 9.19
C GLY A 56 12.95 0.58 10.13
N LEU A 57 11.80 -0.08 10.06
CA LEU A 57 10.72 0.10 11.03
C LEU A 57 11.22 -0.22 12.44
N ALA A 58 10.78 0.58 13.42
CA ALA A 58 10.99 0.23 14.83
C ALA A 58 10.43 -1.18 15.11
N PRO A 59 10.99 -1.93 16.08
CA PRO A 59 10.47 -3.26 16.42
C PRO A 59 9.02 -3.18 16.93
N GLY A 60 8.30 -4.30 16.84
CA GLY A 60 6.93 -4.45 17.35
C GLY A 60 5.85 -4.58 16.27
N SER A 61 4.68 -5.06 16.70
CA SER A 61 3.49 -5.23 15.85
C SER A 61 2.74 -3.92 15.67
N ARG A 62 2.26 -3.66 14.47
CA ARG A 62 1.48 -2.46 14.13
C ARG A 62 0.35 -2.81 13.19
N GLU A 63 -0.76 -2.08 13.33
CA GLU A 63 -1.83 -2.11 12.34
C GLU A 63 -1.41 -1.28 11.12
N TYR A 64 -1.56 -1.86 9.94
CA TYR A 64 -1.30 -1.20 8.67
C TYR A 64 -2.59 -1.10 7.84
N ALA A 65 -2.70 -0.02 7.07
CA ALA A 65 -3.76 0.16 6.09
C ALA A 65 -3.12 0.49 4.74
N ALA A 66 -3.48 -0.25 3.69
CA ALA A 66 -3.09 0.03 2.32
C ALA A 66 -4.29 0.62 1.57
N TYR A 67 -4.16 1.86 1.10
CA TYR A 67 -5.13 2.51 0.23
C TYR A 67 -4.81 2.14 -1.22
N LEU A 68 -5.80 1.58 -1.92
CA LEU A 68 -5.66 1.15 -3.30
C LEU A 68 -5.73 2.34 -4.27
N PRO A 69 -5.27 2.18 -5.52
CA PRO A 69 -5.28 3.24 -6.51
C PRO A 69 -6.65 3.86 -6.72
N LEU A 70 -6.68 5.19 -6.89
CA LEU A 70 -7.93 5.93 -7.05
C LEU A 70 -8.54 5.81 -8.46
N TYR A 71 -7.71 5.65 -9.49
CA TYR A 71 -8.16 5.74 -10.90
C TYR A 71 -7.77 4.54 -11.76
N ASN A 72 -6.96 3.64 -11.24
CA ASN A 72 -6.56 2.41 -11.90
C ASN A 72 -7.06 1.20 -11.10
N GLY A 73 -7.33 0.09 -11.78
CA GLY A 73 -7.71 -1.14 -11.08
C GLY A 73 -6.47 -1.93 -10.66
N ILE A 74 -6.65 -2.85 -9.73
CA ILE A 74 -5.64 -3.85 -9.36
C ILE A 74 -6.18 -5.23 -9.70
N GLU A 75 -5.35 -6.06 -10.36
CA GLU A 75 -5.63 -7.49 -10.59
C GLU A 75 -5.30 -8.32 -9.35
N TYR A 76 -4.16 -8.05 -8.70
CA TYR A 76 -3.75 -8.66 -7.44
C TYR A 76 -2.88 -7.70 -6.63
N LEU A 77 -2.88 -7.88 -5.31
CA LEU A 77 -2.00 -7.20 -4.36
C LEU A 77 -1.43 -8.22 -3.39
N ASN A 78 -0.11 -8.27 -3.28
CA ASN A 78 0.62 -9.05 -2.29
C ASN A 78 1.39 -8.11 -1.37
N ILE A 79 1.38 -8.42 -0.08
CA ILE A 79 2.19 -7.74 0.94
C ILE A 79 3.28 -8.71 1.39
N GLY A 80 4.53 -8.29 1.27
CA GLY A 80 5.69 -9.06 1.71
C GLY A 80 6.27 -8.53 3.02
N VAL A 81 6.59 -9.44 3.94
CA VAL A 81 7.36 -9.15 5.16
C VAL A 81 8.68 -9.92 5.14
N ASN A 82 9.62 -9.51 5.99
CA ASN A 82 10.91 -10.20 6.09
C ASN A 82 10.71 -11.62 6.62
N LYS A 83 11.61 -12.53 6.24
CA LYS A 83 11.60 -13.90 6.76
C LYS A 83 11.70 -13.89 8.29
N GLY A 84 10.80 -14.60 8.96
CA GLY A 84 10.70 -14.63 10.42
C GLY A 84 9.87 -13.49 11.02
N SER A 85 9.35 -12.57 10.21
CA SER A 85 8.27 -11.66 10.62
C SER A 85 6.91 -12.32 10.38
N GLU A 86 5.92 -11.89 11.14
CA GLU A 86 4.53 -12.33 11.01
C GLU A 86 3.70 -11.25 10.31
N PHE A 87 2.72 -11.69 9.55
CA PHE A 87 1.74 -10.82 8.90
C PHE A 87 0.38 -11.51 8.96
N GLU A 88 -0.59 -10.84 9.57
CA GLU A 88 -1.93 -11.36 9.77
C GLU A 88 -2.95 -10.36 9.22
N GLY A 89 -3.96 -10.89 8.52
CA GLY A 89 -5.09 -10.09 8.05
C GLY A 89 -6.02 -9.74 9.20
N LEU A 90 -6.44 -8.48 9.27
CA LEU A 90 -7.47 -8.06 10.21
C LEU A 90 -8.87 -8.45 9.70
N PRO A 91 -9.83 -8.69 10.60
CA PRO A 91 -11.21 -8.93 10.20
C PRO A 91 -11.77 -7.74 9.40
N PRO A 92 -12.75 -7.98 8.49
CA PRO A 92 -13.40 -6.91 7.76
C PRO A 92 -13.97 -5.84 8.69
N ARG A 93 -13.84 -4.57 8.28
CA ARG A 93 -14.44 -3.45 9.01
C ARG A 93 -15.97 -3.45 8.82
N GLU A 94 -16.69 -3.04 9.86
CA GLU A 94 -18.16 -2.91 9.80
C GLU A 94 -18.63 -1.80 8.86
N ARG A 95 -17.85 -0.72 8.73
CA ARG A 95 -18.16 0.42 7.86
C ARG A 95 -17.05 0.63 6.84
N PRO A 96 -17.40 0.99 5.59
CA PRO A 96 -16.40 1.35 4.59
C PRO A 96 -15.61 2.58 5.03
N ILE A 97 -14.42 2.74 4.46
CA ILE A 97 -13.67 3.99 4.55
C ILE A 97 -14.37 4.96 3.59
N VAL A 98 -14.94 6.04 4.13
CA VAL A 98 -15.62 7.12 3.39
C VAL A 98 -14.77 8.38 3.45
#